data_AF-A0A5C2SSN1-F1
#
_entry.id   AF-A0A5C2SSN1-F1
#
_cell.length_a   1.000
_cell.length_b   1.000
_cell.length_c   1.000
_cell.angle_alpha   90.00
_cell.angle_beta   90.00
_cell.angle_gamma   90.00
#
_symmetry.space_group_name_H-M   'P 1'
#
loop_
_entity.id
_entity.type
_entity.pdbx_description
1 polymer ?
#
loop_
_entity_poly.entity_id
_entity_poly.type
_entity_poly.pdbx_seq_one_letter_code
_entity_poly.pdbx_strand_id
1 'polypeptide(L)' 'MLNALVNKPNHIVEKQKFVQNQHIPIYYRLPRSKLYVKTYYAIFTVGMLSTAYGAFQLIRGKPSE' A
#
# COMPACT_ATOMS: atom_id res chain seq x y z
N MET A 1 34.48 -4.36 -1.26
CA MET A 1 33.04 -4.76 -1.26
C MET A 1 32.09 -3.65 -0.82
N LEU A 2 32.49 -2.72 0.07
CA LEU A 2 31.64 -1.59 0.49
C LEU A 2 31.29 -0.59 -0.63
N ASN A 3 32.12 -0.48 -1.68
CA ASN A 3 31.89 0.43 -2.80
C ASN A 3 30.55 0.22 -3.51
N ALA A 4 30.05 -1.02 -3.60
CA ALA A 4 28.75 -1.32 -4.22
C ALA A 4 27.55 -0.87 -3.36
N LEU A 5 27.76 -0.68 -2.05
CA LEU A 5 26.74 -0.23 -1.11
C LEU A 5 26.72 1.29 -0.97
N VAL A 6 27.89 1.93 -1.07
CA VAL A 6 28.05 3.38 -0.81
C VAL A 6 28.04 4.20 -2.10
N ASN A 7 28.69 3.74 -3.17
CA ASN A 7 28.75 4.44 -4.46
C ASN A 7 27.68 3.91 -5.41
N LYS A 8 26.41 4.14 -5.08
CA LYS A 8 25.31 3.83 -6.00
C LYS A 8 25.20 4.92 -7.07
N PRO A 9 24.91 4.55 -8.34
CA PRO A 9 24.62 5.51 -9.38
C PRO A 9 23.41 6.39 -8.99
N ASN A 10 23.54 7.69 -9.25
CA ASN A 10 22.48 8.66 -8.99
C ASN A 10 21.43 8.62 -10.11
N HIS A 11 20.26 8.06 -9.82
CA HIS A 11 19.12 7.98 -10.74
C HIS A 11 18.00 9.00 -10.44
N ILE A 12 18.27 10.06 -9.68
CA ILE A 12 17.24 11.01 -9.23
C ILE A 12 16.57 11.73 -10.41
N VAL A 13 17.35 12.25 -11.36
CA VAL A 13 16.81 12.98 -12.53
C VAL A 13 15.94 12.07 -13.41
N GLU A 14 16.35 10.82 -13.59
CA GLU A 14 15.57 9.81 -14.33
C GLU A 14 14.22 9.56 -13.65
N LYS A 15 14.21 9.40 -12.31
CA LYS A 15 12.98 9.24 -11.54
C LYS A 15 12.10 10.47 -11.59
N GLN A 16 12.67 11.67 -11.53
CA GLN A 16 11.92 12.92 -11.65
C GLN A 16 11.22 13.00 -13.01
N LYS A 17 11.95 12.81 -14.10
CA LYS A 17 11.37 12.78 -15.47
C LYS A 17 10.27 11.73 -15.59
N PHE A 18 10.51 10.52 -15.07
CA PHE A 18 9.52 9.44 -15.12
C PHE A 18 8.23 9.79 -14.36
N VAL A 19 8.33 10.30 -13.13
CA VAL A 19 7.17 10.66 -12.29
C VAL A 19 6.45 11.92 -12.79
N GLN A 20 7.20 12.90 -13.32
CA GLN A 20 6.63 14.16 -13.80
C GLN A 20 5.95 14.03 -15.17
N ASN A 21 6.36 13.08 -16.01
CA ASN A 21 5.75 12.82 -17.32
C ASN A 21 4.39 12.08 -17.23
N GLN A 22 3.93 11.74 -16.03
CA GLN A 22 2.73 10.94 -15.81
C GLN A 22 1.57 11.77 -15.24
N HIS A 23 0.41 11.66 -15.88
CA HIS A 23 -0.83 12.34 -15.46
C HIS A 23 -1.70 11.51 -14.49
N ILE A 24 -1.24 10.33 -14.08
CA ILE A 24 -1.96 9.48 -13.12
C ILE A 24 -1.75 9.98 -11.68
N PRO A 25 -2.62 9.56 -10.72
CA PRO A 25 -2.46 9.91 -9.31
C PRO A 25 -1.07 9.55 -8.78
N ILE A 26 -0.53 10.40 -7.89
CA ILE A 26 0.87 10.32 -7.45
C ILE A 26 1.24 8.96 -6.86
N TYR A 27 0.32 8.34 -6.14
CA TYR A 27 0.50 7.02 -5.51
C TYR A 27 0.46 5.84 -6.50
N TYR A 28 0.23 6.07 -7.79
CA TYR A 28 0.32 5.06 -8.86
C TYR A 28 1.47 5.27 -9.85
N ARG A 29 2.28 6.31 -9.67
CA ARG A 29 3.28 6.71 -10.68
C ARG A 29 4.41 5.70 -10.84
N LEU A 30 4.89 5.13 -9.74
CA LEU A 30 6.01 4.18 -9.77
C LEU A 30 5.65 2.80 -10.36
N PRO A 31 6.58 2.06 -10.98
CA PRO A 31 6.28 0.79 -11.65
C PRO A 31 5.61 -0.28 -10.77
N ARG A 32 5.97 -0.35 -9.48
CA ARG A 32 5.42 -1.31 -8.52
C ARG A 32 4.28 -0.76 -7.65
N SER A 33 3.93 0.51 -7.84
CA SER A 33 2.92 1.19 -7.01
C SER A 33 1.57 0.48 -7.02
N LYS A 34 1.12 0.00 -8.19
CA LYS A 34 -0.14 -0.74 -8.33
C LYS A 34 -0.18 -1.99 -7.46
N LEU A 35 0.93 -2.72 -7.35
CA LEU A 35 1.02 -3.89 -6.48
C LEU A 35 0.84 -3.46 -5.02
N TYR A 36 1.62 -2.47 -4.56
CA TYR A 36 1.56 -2.01 -3.17
C TYR A 36 0.18 -1.46 -2.79
N VAL A 37 -0.40 -0.59 -3.62
CA VAL A 37 -1.70 0.04 -3.34
C VAL A 37 -2.83 -1.00 -3.36
N LYS A 38 -2.81 -1.95 -4.31
CA LYS A 38 -3.81 -3.04 -4.33
C LYS A 38 -3.69 -3.98 -3.13
N THR A 39 -2.47 -4.34 -2.75
CA THR A 39 -2.24 -5.16 -1.55
C THR A 39 -2.73 -4.44 -0.29
N TYR A 40 -2.45 -3.14 -0.16
CA TYR A 40 -2.97 -2.31 0.91
C TYR A 40 -4.51 -2.34 0.95
N TYR A 41 -5.18 -2.11 -0.18
CA TYR A 41 -6.64 -2.14 -0.23
C TYR A 41 -7.22 -3.50 0.13
N ALA A 42 -6.59 -4.61 -0.27
CA ALA A 42 -7.05 -5.93 0.10
C ALA A 42 -7.01 -6.15 1.62
N ILE A 43 -5.85 -5.87 2.25
CA ILE A 43 -5.67 -6.01 3.70
C ILE A 43 -6.62 -5.08 4.45
N PHE A 44 -6.71 -3.82 4.02
CA PHE A 44 -7.60 -2.83 4.63
C PHE A 44 -9.06 -3.28 4.58
N THR A 45 -9.52 -3.76 3.42
CA THR A 45 -10.91 -4.21 3.23
C THR A 45 -11.23 -5.38 4.15
N VAL A 46 -10.35 -6.39 4.21
CA VAL A 46 -10.51 -7.53 5.11
C VAL A 46 -10.56 -7.06 6.56
N GLY A 47 -9.64 -6.19 6.97
CA GLY A 47 -9.61 -5.63 8.32
C GLY A 47 -10.91 -4.92 8.69
N MET A 48 -11.40 -4.03 7.82
CA MET A 48 -12.65 -3.29 8.06
C MET A 48 -13.87 -4.20 8.12
N LEU A 49 -13.95 -5.22 7.27
CA LEU A 49 -15.03 -6.21 7.32
C LEU A 49 -15.00 -7.02 8.62
N SER A 50 -13.81 -7.44 9.06
CA SER A 50 -13.64 -8.12 10.35
C SER A 50 -14.05 -7.23 11.52
N THR A 51 -13.70 -5.94 11.50
CA THR A 51 -14.13 -4.97 12.52
C THR A 51 -15.64 -4.81 12.55
N ALA A 52 -16.28 -4.64 11.38
CA ALA A 52 -17.74 -4.52 11.29
C ALA A 52 -18.45 -5.79 11.78
N TYR A 53 -17.94 -6.96 11.40
CA TYR A 53 -18.44 -8.25 11.88
C TYR A 53 -18.30 -8.40 13.40
N GLY A 54 -17.14 -8.04 13.96
CA GLY A 54 -16.91 -8.04 15.40
C GLY A 54 -17.88 -7.12 16.14
N ALA A 55 -18.10 -5.91 15.64
CA ALA A 55 -19.06 -4.97 16.20
C ALA A 55 -20.50 -5.53 16.16
N PHE A 56 -20.89 -6.14 15.03
CA PHE A 56 -22.20 -6.79 14.90
C PHE A 56 -22.41 -7.92 15.91
N GLN A 57 -21.39 -8.75 16.14
CA GLN A 57 -21.45 -9.82 17.14
C GLN A 57 -21.54 -9.29 18.57
N LEU A 58 -20.85 -8.17 18.87
CA LEU A 58 -20.96 -7.50 20.17
C LEU A 58 -22.37 -6.94 20.40
N ILE A 59 -23.00 -6.35 19.37
CA ILE A 59 -24.37 -5.82 19.45
C ILE A 59 -25.40 -6.94 19.65
N ARG A 60 -25.27 -8.06 18.92
CA ARG A 60 -26.20 -9.19 19.05
C ARG A 60 -26.12 -9.88 20.41
N GLY A 61 -25.00 -9.77 21.09
CA GLY A 61 -24.72 -10.53 22.30
C GLY A 61 -24.48 -12.02 22.02
N LYS A 62 -23.94 -12.73 23.00
CA LYS A 62 -23.85 -14.20 22.94
C LYS A 62 -25.19 -14.79 23.40
N PRO A 63 -25.69 -15.88 22.79
CA PRO A 63 -26.77 -16.65 23.39
C PRO A 63 -26.34 -17.09 24.78
N SER A 64 -27.12 -16.77 25.80
CA SER A 64 -27.01 -17.37 27.12
C SER A 64 -27.46 -18.82 27.00
N GLU A 65 -26.59 -19.78 27.38
CA GLU A 65 -27.01 -21.14 27.68
C GLU A 65 -28.15 -21.15 28.71
#